data_AF-A0A9W9CQM3-F1
#
_entry.id   AF-A0A9W9CQM3-F1
#
_cell.length_a   1.000
_cell.length_b   1.000
_cell.length_c   1.000
_cell.angle_alpha   90.00
_cell.angle_beta   90.00
_cell.angle_gamma   90.00
#
_symmetry.space_group_name_H-M   'P 1'
#
loop_
_entity.id
_entity.type
_entity.pdbx_description
1 polymer ?
#
loop_
_entity_poly.entity_id
_entity_poly.type
_entity_poly.pdbx_seq_one_letter_code
_entity_poly.pdbx_strand_id
1 'polypeptide(L)'
;MTSSTPKLLPPTTGPRLIVYHQTFHGSAGNYHSLLPLLTNNTGITHVIIAAIHLNGEPGNITLNDHRPDDKRFDQLWGEVAWLQGSGVKVLGMLGGAAKGSFEKLSGDDETFEAYYTPLHAIISVYKLSGLDLDIEEQIPLATATRLIARLRADFGPDFLITLAPVATALIPDPNVPPHLRPPRPMLASGPSPNPLHPTLPHLSGFSYAELECSVYGREIAWYNTQFYCGWGDAGSTQWYDAIVAAGWKPERVVMGVVTNPGNGAGHVAISRLRDVCALLREKYKKVGKGFGGVMGWEYFNCGDCDDDIVHVSQLELNNETVQAGWVAALGRILRVEEPPRPQTWRAPLNVTAEQVRQMVTNLPQARASWPEQEVQKLVVLGFAHNEAIAALNATEGNVELAAGFLFEQYPQ
;
A
#
# COMPACT_ATOMS: atom_id res chain seq x y z
N MET A 1 5.60 -25.76 -29.89
CA MET A 1 5.11 -26.39 -28.66
C MET A 1 4.00 -25.51 -28.14
N THR A 2 2.79 -26.01 -27.96
CA THR A 2 1.68 -25.22 -27.40
C THR A 2 2.03 -24.87 -25.97
N SER A 3 2.46 -23.63 -25.72
CA SER A 3 2.65 -23.09 -24.37
C SER A 3 1.32 -23.22 -23.62
N SER A 4 1.26 -24.20 -22.72
CA SER A 4 0.08 -24.40 -21.87
C SER A 4 -0.03 -23.20 -20.95
N THR A 5 -1.19 -22.54 -20.94
CA THR A 5 -1.47 -21.44 -20.01
C THR A 5 -1.08 -21.85 -18.58
N PRO A 6 -0.22 -21.10 -17.89
CA PRO A 6 0.28 -21.50 -16.58
C PRO A 6 -0.87 -21.59 -15.58
N LYS A 7 -0.92 -22.69 -14.84
CA LYS A 7 -1.95 -22.91 -13.81
C LYS A 7 -1.72 -21.97 -12.63
N LEU A 8 -2.76 -21.21 -12.30
CA LEU A 8 -2.72 -20.25 -11.22
C LEU A 8 -3.19 -20.86 -9.90
N LEU A 9 -2.65 -20.34 -8.80
CA LEU A 9 -3.04 -20.63 -7.43
C LEU A 9 -4.49 -20.18 -7.18
N PRO A 10 -5.23 -20.90 -6.31
CA PRO A 10 -6.49 -20.43 -5.79
C PRO A 10 -6.39 -18.98 -5.26
N PRO A 11 -7.41 -18.12 -5.45
CA PRO A 11 -7.36 -16.72 -5.04
C PRO A 11 -7.02 -16.48 -3.56
N THR A 12 -7.33 -17.45 -2.69
CA THR A 12 -7.14 -17.39 -1.23
C THR A 12 -5.77 -17.87 -0.75
N THR A 13 -4.89 -18.34 -1.66
CA THR A 13 -3.58 -18.88 -1.29
C THR A 13 -2.45 -18.16 -2.03
N GLY A 14 -1.27 -18.15 -1.41
CA GLY A 14 -0.06 -17.53 -1.96
C GLY A 14 -0.06 -15.99 -1.94
N PRO A 15 0.96 -15.38 -2.58
CA PRO A 15 1.14 -13.93 -2.59
C PRO A 15 -0.03 -13.21 -3.27
N ARG A 16 -0.52 -12.12 -2.67
CA ARG A 16 -1.56 -11.29 -3.26
C ARG A 16 -1.04 -10.55 -4.49
N LEU A 17 -1.93 -10.28 -5.45
CA LEU A 17 -1.68 -9.37 -6.55
C LEU A 17 -2.84 -8.38 -6.55
N ILE A 18 -2.51 -7.12 -6.28
CA ILE A 18 -3.47 -6.06 -5.99
C ILE A 18 -3.21 -4.89 -6.94
N VAL A 19 -4.26 -4.26 -7.43
CA VAL A 19 -4.15 -2.95 -8.10
C VAL A 19 -5.11 -1.96 -7.46
N TYR A 20 -4.64 -0.73 -7.25
CA TYR A 20 -5.51 0.40 -6.95
C TYR A 20 -6.09 0.92 -8.26
N HIS A 21 -7.35 1.35 -8.20
CA HIS A 21 -8.04 1.98 -9.32
C HIS A 21 -8.67 3.27 -8.81
N GLN A 22 -7.96 4.38 -9.03
CA GLN A 22 -8.37 5.72 -8.64
C GLN A 22 -8.77 6.55 -9.87
N THR A 23 -7.96 6.52 -10.93
CA THR A 23 -8.26 7.18 -12.19
C THR A 23 -9.23 6.34 -13.01
N PHE A 24 -10.52 6.59 -12.84
CA PHE A 24 -11.60 5.87 -13.54
C PHE A 24 -11.76 6.28 -15.00
N HIS A 25 -11.52 7.54 -15.31
CA HIS A 25 -11.73 8.11 -16.64
C HIS A 25 -10.50 8.90 -17.07
N GLY A 26 -10.11 8.77 -18.34
CA GLY A 26 -9.05 9.58 -18.93
C GLY A 26 -9.52 11.01 -19.21
N SER A 27 -8.59 11.87 -19.64
CA SER A 27 -8.85 13.29 -19.95
C SER A 27 -9.95 13.51 -21.01
N ALA A 28 -10.14 12.55 -21.92
CA ALA A 28 -11.20 12.56 -22.93
C ALA A 28 -12.56 12.05 -22.42
N GLY A 29 -12.67 11.69 -21.13
CA GLY A 29 -13.87 11.12 -20.52
C GLY A 29 -14.07 9.62 -20.78
N ASN A 30 -13.11 8.94 -21.40
CA ASN A 30 -13.17 7.50 -21.64
C ASN A 30 -12.91 6.73 -20.34
N TYR A 31 -13.78 5.79 -20.00
CA TYR A 31 -13.62 4.94 -18.82
C TYR A 31 -12.52 3.88 -19.01
N HIS A 32 -11.71 3.67 -17.98
CA HIS A 32 -10.63 2.69 -17.93
C HIS A 32 -11.14 1.34 -17.39
N SER A 33 -11.55 0.45 -18.29
CA SER A 33 -12.16 -0.84 -17.95
C SER A 33 -11.24 -1.76 -17.14
N LEU A 34 -11.80 -2.38 -16.09
CA LEU A 34 -11.20 -3.40 -15.24
C LEU A 34 -11.33 -4.82 -15.83
N LEU A 35 -12.23 -5.04 -16.80
CA LEU A 35 -12.47 -6.36 -17.39
C LEU A 35 -11.22 -7.03 -17.98
N PRO A 36 -10.24 -6.30 -18.57
CA PRO A 36 -8.99 -6.90 -19.02
C PRO A 36 -8.23 -7.65 -17.92
N LEU A 37 -8.43 -7.32 -16.63
CA LEU A 37 -7.84 -8.08 -15.53
C LEU A 37 -8.34 -9.53 -15.49
N LEU A 38 -9.58 -9.77 -15.92
CA LEU A 38 -10.22 -11.08 -15.95
C LEU A 38 -9.96 -11.79 -17.29
N THR A 39 -10.20 -11.13 -18.42
CA THR A 39 -10.12 -11.76 -19.76
C THR A 39 -8.72 -12.26 -20.09
N ASN A 40 -7.68 -11.62 -19.53
CA ASN A 40 -6.28 -11.95 -19.77
C ASN A 40 -5.68 -12.92 -18.72
N ASN A 41 -6.50 -13.49 -17.84
CA ASN A 41 -6.07 -14.43 -16.78
C ASN A 41 -4.86 -13.91 -16.00
N THR A 42 -4.92 -12.65 -15.55
CA THR A 42 -3.77 -11.94 -14.95
C THR A 42 -3.36 -12.51 -13.59
N GLY A 43 -4.24 -13.27 -12.94
CA GLY A 43 -4.04 -13.75 -11.57
C GLY A 43 -4.32 -12.72 -10.48
N ILE A 44 -4.90 -11.56 -10.84
CA ILE A 44 -5.34 -10.55 -9.87
C ILE A 44 -6.15 -11.21 -8.74
N THR A 45 -5.90 -10.80 -7.50
CA THR A 45 -6.64 -11.29 -6.34
C THR A 45 -7.51 -10.21 -5.72
N HIS A 46 -7.05 -8.96 -5.75
CA HIS A 46 -7.80 -7.83 -5.21
C HIS A 46 -7.75 -6.62 -6.14
N VAL A 47 -8.83 -5.86 -6.16
CA VAL A 47 -8.87 -4.50 -6.73
C VAL A 47 -9.36 -3.55 -5.66
N ILE A 48 -8.71 -2.41 -5.52
CA ILE A 48 -9.06 -1.40 -4.51
C ILE A 48 -9.56 -0.15 -5.22
N ILE A 49 -10.84 0.17 -5.05
CA ILE A 49 -11.50 1.33 -5.64
C ILE A 49 -11.19 2.55 -4.78
N ALA A 50 -10.51 3.54 -5.35
CA ALA A 50 -10.01 4.70 -4.64
C ALA A 50 -10.45 6.02 -5.31
N ALA A 51 -10.44 7.16 -4.63
CA ALA A 51 -10.36 7.33 -3.18
C ALA A 51 -11.73 7.76 -2.66
N ILE A 52 -12.18 7.18 -1.55
CA ILE A 52 -13.37 7.60 -0.83
C ILE A 52 -12.96 8.72 0.12
N HIS A 53 -13.63 9.86 0.06
CA HIS A 53 -13.36 11.02 0.91
C HIS A 53 -14.58 11.40 1.74
N LEU A 54 -14.34 11.68 3.03
CA LEU A 54 -15.34 12.29 3.92
C LEU A 54 -15.09 13.80 3.93
N ASN A 55 -16.02 14.57 3.35
CA ASN A 55 -15.83 16.00 3.15
C ASN A 55 -16.40 16.83 4.31
N GLY A 56 -16.60 18.13 4.07
CA GLY A 56 -16.89 19.13 5.10
C GLY A 56 -18.04 18.79 6.04
N GLU A 57 -19.19 18.38 5.51
CA GLU A 57 -20.41 18.07 6.26
C GLU A 57 -20.72 16.56 6.25
N PRO A 58 -21.31 16.00 7.33
CA PRO A 58 -21.77 14.62 7.35
C PRO A 58 -22.66 14.28 6.16
N GLY A 59 -22.43 13.12 5.53
CA GLY A 59 -23.15 12.68 4.33
C GLY A 59 -22.61 13.24 3.00
N ASN A 60 -21.73 14.26 3.04
CA ASN A 60 -20.98 14.70 1.86
C ASN A 60 -19.79 13.76 1.62
N ILE A 61 -20.08 12.59 1.08
CA ILE A 61 -19.10 11.57 0.74
C ILE A 61 -18.89 11.52 -0.76
N THR A 62 -17.64 11.48 -1.19
CA THR A 62 -17.27 11.40 -2.60
C THR A 62 -16.36 10.21 -2.86
N LEU A 63 -16.47 9.67 -4.07
CA LEU A 63 -15.47 8.84 -4.71
C LEU A 63 -14.73 9.75 -5.70
N ASN A 64 -13.47 10.08 -5.40
CA ASN A 64 -12.76 11.22 -5.95
C ASN A 64 -13.61 12.50 -5.79
N ASP A 65 -13.97 13.16 -6.89
CA ASP A 65 -14.68 14.45 -6.86
C ASP A 65 -16.22 14.31 -6.91
N HIS A 66 -16.76 13.10 -7.03
CA HIS A 66 -18.18 12.88 -7.30
C HIS A 66 -18.81 11.94 -6.30
N ARG A 67 -20.13 12.01 -6.14
CA ARG A 67 -20.82 11.06 -5.27
C ARG A 67 -20.64 9.64 -5.81
N PRO A 68 -20.49 8.62 -4.94
CA PRO A 68 -20.37 7.23 -5.39
C PRO A 68 -21.53 6.74 -6.27
N ASP A 69 -22.73 7.31 -6.10
CA ASP A 69 -23.95 7.01 -6.86
C ASP A 69 -24.14 7.87 -8.12
N ASP A 70 -23.16 8.69 -8.49
CA ASP A 70 -23.17 9.45 -9.74
C ASP A 70 -23.14 8.49 -10.95
N LYS A 71 -23.98 8.78 -11.96
CA LYS A 71 -24.14 7.95 -13.17
C LYS A 71 -22.84 7.70 -13.91
N ARG A 72 -21.83 8.56 -13.76
CA ARG A 72 -20.50 8.32 -14.33
C ARG A 72 -19.85 7.02 -13.83
N PHE A 73 -20.24 6.54 -12.65
CA PHE A 73 -19.73 5.32 -12.04
C PHE A 73 -20.63 4.11 -12.32
N ASP A 74 -21.68 4.24 -13.14
CA ASP A 74 -22.55 3.10 -13.50
C ASP A 74 -21.73 1.97 -14.15
N GLN A 75 -20.81 2.31 -15.06
CA GLN A 75 -19.92 1.32 -15.68
C GLN A 75 -18.92 0.74 -14.67
N LEU A 76 -18.33 1.57 -13.81
CA LEU A 76 -17.43 1.14 -12.75
C LEU A 76 -18.08 0.08 -11.86
N TRP A 77 -19.26 0.39 -11.31
CA TRP A 77 -19.96 -0.51 -10.42
C TRP A 77 -20.48 -1.77 -11.12
N GLY A 78 -20.85 -1.65 -12.40
CA GLY A 78 -21.15 -2.80 -13.25
C GLY A 78 -19.97 -3.77 -13.38
N GLU A 79 -18.77 -3.25 -13.62
CA GLU A 79 -17.55 -4.08 -13.72
C GLU A 79 -17.06 -4.59 -12.36
N VAL A 80 -17.20 -3.81 -11.29
CA VAL A 80 -16.95 -4.28 -9.91
C VAL A 80 -17.78 -5.53 -9.60
N ALA A 81 -19.06 -5.56 -10.00
CA ALA A 81 -19.90 -6.73 -9.82
C ALA A 81 -19.38 -7.96 -10.60
N TRP A 82 -18.83 -7.77 -11.80
CA TRP A 82 -18.17 -8.84 -12.58
C TRP A 82 -16.92 -9.38 -11.90
N LEU A 83 -16.07 -8.49 -11.36
CA LEU A 83 -14.88 -8.87 -10.61
C LEU A 83 -15.24 -9.68 -9.36
N GLN A 84 -16.20 -9.18 -8.57
CA GLN A 84 -16.72 -9.87 -7.39
C GLN A 84 -17.30 -11.25 -7.75
N GLY A 85 -18.11 -11.33 -8.81
CA GLY A 85 -18.69 -12.58 -9.31
C GLY A 85 -17.64 -13.59 -9.81
N SER A 86 -16.45 -13.11 -10.21
CA SER A 86 -15.30 -13.92 -10.63
C SER A 86 -14.38 -14.33 -9.45
N GLY A 87 -14.73 -13.95 -8.22
CA GLY A 87 -13.97 -14.28 -7.02
C GLY A 87 -12.84 -13.32 -6.67
N VAL A 88 -12.67 -12.23 -7.43
CA VAL A 88 -11.75 -11.13 -7.07
C VAL A 88 -12.35 -10.35 -5.91
N LYS A 89 -11.54 -10.07 -4.88
CA LYS A 89 -11.98 -9.26 -3.74
C LYS A 89 -11.87 -7.78 -4.10
N VAL A 90 -12.99 -7.08 -4.09
CA VAL A 90 -13.02 -5.64 -4.36
C VAL A 90 -13.16 -4.89 -3.04
N LEU A 91 -12.19 -4.04 -2.72
CA LEU A 91 -12.19 -3.17 -1.53
C LEU A 91 -12.43 -1.72 -1.96
N GLY A 92 -12.83 -0.87 -1.02
CA GLY A 92 -12.69 0.59 -1.16
C GLY A 92 -11.41 1.07 -0.47
N MET A 93 -10.88 2.22 -0.87
CA MET A 93 -9.83 2.94 -0.13
C MET A 93 -10.42 4.22 0.47
N LEU A 94 -10.25 4.42 1.77
CA LEU A 94 -10.65 5.64 2.48
C LEU A 94 -9.43 6.54 2.69
N GLY A 95 -9.55 7.83 2.38
CA GLY A 95 -8.52 8.84 2.62
C GLY A 95 -7.55 9.01 1.45
N GLY A 96 -6.27 8.73 1.69
CA GLY A 96 -5.15 9.02 0.79
C GLY A 96 -4.64 10.46 0.91
N ALA A 97 -3.93 10.92 -0.11
CA ALA A 97 -3.24 12.22 -0.11
C ALA A 97 -4.16 13.42 0.18
N ALA A 98 -5.45 13.35 -0.20
CA ALA A 98 -6.45 14.34 0.18
C ALA A 98 -6.89 14.13 1.64
N LYS A 99 -6.27 14.91 2.53
CA LYS A 99 -6.47 14.87 3.98
C LYS A 99 -7.88 15.26 4.41
N GLY A 100 -8.23 14.93 5.65
CA GLY A 100 -9.44 15.33 6.36
C GLY A 100 -10.35 14.16 6.72
N SER A 101 -10.31 13.05 5.96
CA SER A 101 -11.25 11.94 6.15
C SER A 101 -11.13 11.29 7.52
N PHE A 102 -9.91 11.09 8.03
CA PHE A 102 -9.69 10.51 9.35
C PHE A 102 -9.86 11.53 10.46
N GLU A 103 -9.56 12.81 10.23
CA GLU A 103 -9.87 13.89 11.17
C GLU A 103 -11.38 13.93 11.46
N LYS A 104 -12.23 13.84 10.41
CA LYS A 104 -13.70 13.75 10.58
C LYS A 104 -14.14 12.55 11.42
N LEU A 105 -13.34 11.48 11.44
CA LEU A 105 -13.57 10.28 12.25
C LEU A 105 -12.86 10.33 13.61
N SER A 106 -12.25 11.44 14.00
CA SER A 106 -11.57 11.61 15.30
C SER A 106 -12.44 12.26 16.39
N GLY A 107 -13.62 12.77 16.06
CA GLY A 107 -14.52 13.47 16.99
C GLY A 107 -15.17 12.60 18.07
N ASP A 108 -16.14 13.15 18.80
CA ASP A 108 -16.97 12.40 19.75
C ASP A 108 -17.85 11.34 19.05
N ASP A 109 -18.62 10.57 19.83
CA ASP A 109 -19.43 9.48 19.29
C ASP A 109 -20.49 10.00 18.30
N GLU A 110 -21.15 11.11 18.58
CA GLU A 110 -22.16 11.71 17.69
C GLU A 110 -21.55 12.11 16.35
N THR A 111 -20.40 12.81 16.38
CA THR A 111 -19.67 13.21 15.18
C THR A 111 -19.19 11.99 14.40
N PHE A 112 -18.62 11.01 15.10
CA PHE A 112 -18.15 9.77 14.47
C PHE A 112 -19.28 9.04 13.75
N GLU A 113 -20.45 8.86 14.39
CA GLU A 113 -21.60 8.20 13.76
C GLU A 113 -22.10 8.96 12.52
N ALA A 114 -22.11 10.28 12.57
CA ALA A 114 -22.57 11.13 11.47
C ALA A 114 -21.72 10.96 10.20
N TYR A 115 -20.40 10.81 10.35
CA TYR A 115 -19.48 10.56 9.24
C TYR A 115 -19.35 9.08 8.86
N TYR A 116 -19.42 8.17 9.84
CA TYR A 116 -19.28 6.73 9.60
C TYR A 116 -20.51 6.12 8.91
N THR A 117 -21.73 6.56 9.26
CA THR A 117 -22.96 5.98 8.70
C THR A 117 -23.04 6.06 7.16
N PRO A 118 -22.72 7.20 6.52
CA PRO A 118 -22.60 7.27 5.06
C PRO A 118 -21.54 6.34 4.47
N LEU A 119 -20.38 6.22 5.12
CA LEU A 119 -19.32 5.29 4.69
C LEU A 119 -19.80 3.84 4.75
N HIS A 120 -20.43 3.44 5.86
CA HIS A 120 -21.05 2.13 6.01
C HIS A 120 -22.07 1.83 4.90
N ALA A 121 -22.87 2.83 4.51
CA ALA A 121 -23.85 2.69 3.44
C ALA A 121 -23.19 2.39 2.09
N ILE A 122 -22.10 3.08 1.72
CA ILE A 122 -21.35 2.78 0.48
C ILE A 122 -20.83 1.35 0.48
N ILE A 123 -20.17 0.94 1.57
CA ILE A 123 -19.60 -0.41 1.71
C ILE A 123 -20.70 -1.46 1.50
N SER A 124 -21.87 -1.25 2.12
CA SER A 124 -23.03 -2.12 2.00
C SER A 124 -23.64 -2.13 0.59
N VAL A 125 -23.86 -0.96 -0.03
CA VAL A 125 -24.50 -0.83 -1.35
C VAL A 125 -23.69 -1.53 -2.44
N TYR A 126 -22.36 -1.33 -2.44
CA TYR A 126 -21.47 -1.90 -3.46
C TYR A 126 -20.84 -3.23 -3.04
N LYS A 127 -21.28 -3.78 -1.89
CA LYS A 127 -20.87 -5.10 -1.37
C LYS A 127 -19.34 -5.25 -1.32
N LEU A 128 -18.65 -4.18 -0.90
CA LEU A 128 -17.20 -4.18 -0.83
C LEU A 128 -16.76 -5.29 0.13
N SER A 129 -15.74 -6.05 -0.27
CA SER A 129 -15.17 -7.13 0.53
C SER A 129 -14.34 -6.61 1.71
N GLY A 130 -14.07 -5.31 1.74
CA GLY A 130 -13.20 -4.68 2.72
C GLY A 130 -13.00 -3.19 2.48
N LEU A 131 -12.26 -2.57 3.39
CA LEU A 131 -11.82 -1.19 3.32
C LEU A 131 -10.33 -1.10 3.62
N ASP A 132 -9.59 -0.43 2.74
CA ASP A 132 -8.21 -0.01 2.94
C ASP A 132 -8.21 1.39 3.58
N LEU A 133 -7.56 1.51 4.73
CA LEU A 133 -7.42 2.78 5.46
C LEU A 133 -6.08 3.40 5.08
N ASP A 134 -6.09 4.28 4.08
CA ASP A 134 -4.91 4.98 3.59
C ASP A 134 -4.72 6.30 4.36
N ILE A 135 -4.12 6.18 5.55
CA ILE A 135 -4.02 7.28 6.52
C ILE A 135 -2.76 8.11 6.22
N GLU A 136 -2.92 9.15 5.39
CA GLU A 136 -1.86 10.11 5.06
C GLU A 136 -1.97 11.44 5.82
N GLU A 137 -2.57 11.38 7.00
CA GLU A 137 -2.70 12.50 7.95
C GLU A 137 -2.42 12.03 9.38
N GLN A 138 -1.90 12.94 10.21
CA GLN A 138 -1.49 12.64 11.58
C GLN A 138 -2.72 12.49 12.46
N ILE A 139 -3.03 11.26 12.91
CA ILE A 139 -4.16 10.99 13.79
C ILE A 139 -3.73 10.22 15.05
N PRO A 140 -4.49 10.32 16.15
CA PRO A 140 -4.29 9.46 17.31
C PRO A 140 -4.56 7.99 16.98
N LEU A 141 -3.84 7.06 17.63
CA LEU A 141 -4.09 5.62 17.50
C LEU A 141 -5.55 5.24 17.79
N ALA A 142 -6.18 5.94 18.74
CA ALA A 142 -7.58 5.73 19.12
C ALA A 142 -8.57 5.95 17.96
N THR A 143 -8.25 6.84 17.02
CA THR A 143 -9.08 7.05 15.82
C THR A 143 -9.05 5.83 14.92
N ALA A 144 -7.85 5.33 14.60
CA ALA A 144 -7.67 4.14 13.77
C ALA A 144 -8.32 2.91 14.43
N THR A 145 -8.06 2.69 15.72
CA THR A 145 -8.59 1.51 16.42
C THR A 145 -10.11 1.56 16.60
N ARG A 146 -10.71 2.74 16.82
CA ARG A 146 -12.18 2.91 16.83
C ARG A 146 -12.79 2.51 15.50
N LEU A 147 -12.24 2.99 14.38
CA LEU A 147 -12.74 2.64 13.05
C LEU A 147 -12.59 1.15 12.76
N ILE A 148 -11.45 0.55 13.07
CA ILE A 148 -11.21 -0.89 12.90
C ILE A 148 -12.22 -1.71 13.71
N ALA A 149 -12.43 -1.35 14.98
CA ALA A 149 -13.38 -2.01 15.86
C ALA A 149 -14.80 -1.95 15.29
N ARG A 150 -15.19 -0.76 14.82
CA ARG A 150 -16.54 -0.54 14.28
C ARG A 150 -16.77 -1.29 12.97
N LEU A 151 -15.83 -1.23 12.03
CA LEU A 151 -15.90 -2.00 10.77
C LEU A 151 -16.01 -3.51 11.05
N ARG A 152 -15.23 -4.02 12.00
CA ARG A 152 -15.29 -5.44 12.37
C ARG A 152 -16.64 -5.82 13.00
N ALA A 153 -17.20 -4.95 13.84
CA ALA A 153 -18.49 -5.18 14.48
C ALA A 153 -19.64 -5.24 13.44
N ASP A 154 -19.62 -4.34 12.45
CA ASP A 154 -20.72 -4.22 11.50
C ASP A 154 -20.63 -5.24 10.35
N PHE A 155 -19.42 -5.52 9.84
CA PHE A 155 -19.23 -6.36 8.65
C PHE A 155 -18.73 -7.78 8.95
N GLY A 156 -18.48 -8.11 10.22
CA GLY A 156 -18.10 -9.45 10.65
C GLY A 156 -16.66 -9.83 10.29
N PRO A 157 -16.20 -11.06 10.63
CA PRO A 157 -14.79 -11.46 10.58
C PRO A 157 -14.19 -11.62 9.18
N ASP A 158 -15.03 -11.80 8.15
CA ASP A 158 -14.57 -11.99 6.77
C ASP A 158 -14.32 -10.66 6.04
N PHE A 159 -14.75 -9.52 6.62
CA PHE A 159 -14.48 -8.20 6.06
C PHE A 159 -12.99 -7.88 6.15
N LEU A 160 -12.40 -7.49 5.02
CA LEU A 160 -10.98 -7.21 4.94
C LEU A 160 -10.72 -5.77 5.41
N ILE A 161 -9.89 -5.62 6.42
CA ILE A 161 -9.41 -4.32 6.90
C ILE A 161 -7.93 -4.27 6.59
N THR A 162 -7.50 -3.33 5.76
CA THR A 162 -6.10 -3.12 5.40
C THR A 162 -5.70 -1.69 5.68
N LEU A 163 -4.41 -1.42 5.76
CA LEU A 163 -3.88 -0.06 5.85
C LEU A 163 -2.74 0.08 4.84
N ALA A 164 -2.44 1.30 4.41
CA ALA A 164 -1.38 1.57 3.44
C ALA A 164 -0.20 2.39 4.02
N PRO A 165 0.52 1.88 5.05
CA PRO A 165 1.66 2.59 5.61
C PRO A 165 2.76 2.81 4.57
N VAL A 166 3.38 3.98 4.60
CA VAL A 166 4.70 4.16 3.97
C VAL A 166 5.74 3.23 4.59
N ALA A 167 6.70 2.69 3.81
CA ALA A 167 7.58 1.62 4.29
C ALA A 167 8.45 2.01 5.51
N THR A 168 8.85 3.28 5.62
CA THR A 168 9.52 3.83 6.82
C THR A 168 8.70 3.64 8.10
N ALA A 169 7.37 3.67 8.03
CA ALA A 169 6.49 3.49 9.20
C ALA A 169 6.63 2.11 9.84
N LEU A 170 7.19 1.13 9.12
CA LEU A 170 7.39 -0.25 9.59
C LEU A 170 8.85 -0.52 10.00
N ILE A 171 9.74 0.47 9.87
CA ILE A 171 11.17 0.33 10.11
C ILE A 171 11.56 1.07 11.40
N PRO A 172 12.20 0.41 12.38
CA PRO A 172 12.65 1.07 13.61
C PRO A 172 13.75 2.09 13.30
N ASP A 173 13.70 3.25 13.95
CA ASP A 173 14.70 4.30 13.79
C ASP A 173 16.09 3.82 14.27
N PRO A 174 17.11 3.74 13.40
CA PRO A 174 18.44 3.26 13.80
C PRO A 174 19.20 4.25 14.70
N ASN A 175 18.71 5.49 14.83
CA ASN A 175 19.43 6.58 15.49
C ASN A 175 19.06 6.77 16.96
N VAL A 176 18.11 5.99 17.50
CA VAL A 176 17.78 6.02 18.93
C VAL A 176 19.04 5.76 19.77
N PRO A 177 19.40 6.67 20.71
CA PRO A 177 20.58 6.51 21.56
C PRO A 177 20.52 5.20 22.36
N PRO A 178 21.64 4.46 22.54
CA PRO A 178 21.64 3.14 23.20
C PRO A 178 20.92 3.09 24.54
N HIS A 179 21.01 4.14 25.35
CA HIS A 179 20.40 4.23 26.68
C HIS A 179 18.88 4.53 26.66
N LEU A 180 18.32 4.93 25.51
CA LEU A 180 16.89 5.17 25.30
C LEU A 180 16.21 4.05 24.51
N ARG A 181 16.98 3.05 24.04
CA ARG A 181 16.42 1.96 23.24
C ARG A 181 15.54 1.08 24.12
N PRO A 182 14.25 0.89 23.77
CA PRO A 182 13.41 -0.04 24.50
C PRO A 182 13.93 -1.47 24.31
N PRO A 183 13.77 -2.35 25.32
CA PRO A 183 14.07 -3.76 25.14
C PRO A 183 13.19 -4.33 24.03
N ARG A 184 13.73 -5.26 23.23
CA ARG A 184 12.93 -5.96 22.23
C ARG A 184 12.08 -7.03 22.94
N PRO A 185 10.74 -6.97 22.86
CA PRO A 185 9.91 -8.00 23.45
C PRO A 185 10.16 -9.35 22.75
N MET A 186 10.48 -10.37 23.54
CA MET A 186 10.48 -11.76 23.06
C MET A 186 9.14 -12.39 23.39
N LEU A 187 8.23 -12.43 22.42
CA LEU A 187 6.93 -13.09 22.60
C LEU A 187 7.06 -14.59 22.32
N ALA A 188 6.33 -15.40 23.09
CA ALA A 188 6.23 -16.85 22.85
C ALA A 188 5.65 -17.19 21.46
N SER A 189 4.90 -16.26 20.86
CA SER A 189 4.32 -16.36 19.51
C SER A 189 5.32 -16.06 18.37
N GLY A 190 6.59 -15.76 18.69
CA GLY A 190 7.63 -15.45 17.73
C GLY A 190 7.97 -13.95 17.66
N PRO A 191 8.78 -13.53 16.68
CA PRO A 191 9.14 -12.13 16.51
C PRO A 191 7.91 -11.28 16.21
N SER A 192 7.87 -10.09 16.80
CA SER A 192 6.89 -9.03 16.57
C SER A 192 7.63 -7.69 16.42
N PRO A 193 7.05 -6.71 15.72
CA PRO A 193 7.58 -5.34 15.76
C PRO A 193 7.55 -4.81 17.20
N ASN A 194 8.49 -3.94 17.56
CA ASN A 194 8.57 -3.41 18.92
C ASN A 194 7.66 -2.17 19.06
N PRO A 195 6.53 -2.23 19.80
CA PRO A 195 5.57 -1.14 19.87
C PRO A 195 6.12 0.10 20.60
N LEU A 196 7.17 -0.06 21.41
CA LEU A 196 7.79 1.02 22.16
C LEU A 196 8.94 1.69 21.39
N HIS A 197 9.39 1.10 20.28
CA HIS A 197 10.52 1.62 19.53
C HIS A 197 10.00 2.58 18.45
N PRO A 198 10.45 3.84 18.43
CA PRO A 198 10.06 4.76 17.37
C PRO A 198 10.52 4.23 16.02
N THR A 199 9.74 4.51 15.00
CA THR A 199 10.03 4.16 13.61
C THR A 199 10.64 5.35 12.89
N LEU A 200 11.13 5.11 11.67
CA LEU A 200 11.46 6.20 10.77
C LEU A 200 10.20 7.05 10.48
N PRO A 201 10.35 8.33 10.12
CA PRO A 201 9.22 9.22 9.90
C PRO A 201 8.19 8.69 8.91
N HIS A 202 6.92 9.03 9.13
CA HIS A 202 5.79 8.58 8.32
C HIS A 202 4.57 9.53 8.41
N LEU A 203 3.51 9.22 7.66
CA LEU A 203 2.39 10.13 7.43
C LEU A 203 1.26 10.09 8.49
N SER A 204 1.07 8.96 9.16
CA SER A 204 -0.16 8.65 9.91
C SER A 204 -0.18 9.05 11.41
N GLY A 205 0.94 9.51 11.96
CA GLY A 205 1.12 9.94 13.35
C GLY A 205 1.15 8.89 14.45
N PHE A 206 0.28 7.88 14.41
CA PHE A 206 0.35 6.77 15.38
C PHE A 206 1.41 5.72 15.01
N SER A 207 1.85 4.93 16.01
CA SER A 207 2.78 3.82 15.78
C SER A 207 2.07 2.60 15.17
N TYR A 208 2.47 2.20 13.96
CA TYR A 208 1.99 0.97 13.34
C TYR A 208 2.41 -0.28 14.12
N ALA A 209 3.58 -0.27 14.77
CA ALA A 209 4.02 -1.36 15.64
C ALA A 209 3.10 -1.50 16.87
N GLU A 210 2.67 -0.37 17.45
CA GLU A 210 1.69 -0.36 18.54
C GLU A 210 0.32 -0.87 18.07
N LEU A 211 -0.13 -0.44 16.89
CA LEU A 211 -1.38 -0.94 16.29
C LEU A 211 -1.34 -2.46 16.07
N GLU A 212 -0.27 -2.98 15.46
CA GLU A 212 -0.07 -4.41 15.18
C GLU A 212 -0.05 -5.25 16.47
N CYS A 213 0.57 -4.73 17.53
CA CYS A 213 0.64 -5.40 18.83
C CYS A 213 -0.65 -5.26 19.67
N SER A 214 -1.58 -4.37 19.29
CA SER A 214 -2.84 -4.17 19.99
C SER A 214 -3.84 -5.30 19.72
N VAL A 215 -4.95 -5.29 20.46
CA VAL A 215 -6.06 -6.21 20.19
C VAL A 215 -6.66 -6.02 18.80
N TYR A 216 -6.56 -4.83 18.21
CA TYR A 216 -7.08 -4.49 16.88
C TYR A 216 -6.13 -4.90 15.75
N GLY A 217 -4.85 -5.09 16.04
CA GLY A 217 -3.87 -5.58 15.07
C GLY A 217 -4.26 -6.94 14.48
N ARG A 218 -4.92 -7.80 15.28
CA ARG A 218 -5.44 -9.10 14.83
C ARG A 218 -6.56 -8.97 13.79
N GLU A 219 -7.28 -7.85 13.78
CA GLU A 219 -8.40 -7.58 12.89
C GLU A 219 -7.93 -7.07 11.52
N ILE A 220 -6.67 -6.63 11.42
CA ILE A 220 -6.06 -6.17 10.17
C ILE A 220 -5.62 -7.39 9.37
N ALA A 221 -5.98 -7.43 8.09
CA ALA A 221 -5.67 -8.54 7.19
C ALA A 221 -4.20 -8.48 6.72
N TRP A 222 -3.74 -7.30 6.27
CA TRP A 222 -2.36 -6.99 5.89
C TRP A 222 -2.16 -5.47 5.74
N TYR A 223 -0.92 -5.06 5.45
CA TYR A 223 -0.50 -3.71 5.16
C TYR A 223 -0.06 -3.58 3.69
N ASN A 224 -0.67 -2.66 2.95
CA ASN A 224 -0.29 -2.25 1.59
C ASN A 224 0.88 -1.27 1.66
N THR A 225 2.06 -1.78 2.01
CA THR A 225 3.20 -0.95 2.40
C THR A 225 3.81 -0.22 1.20
N GLN A 226 3.93 1.10 1.24
CA GLN A 226 4.39 1.92 0.10
C GLN A 226 5.93 1.96 0.01
N PHE A 227 6.54 1.31 -1.00
CA PHE A 227 7.99 1.31 -1.27
C PHE A 227 8.36 2.26 -2.41
N TYR A 228 7.86 3.49 -2.36
CA TYR A 228 8.05 4.52 -3.39
C TYR A 228 8.00 5.92 -2.78
N CYS A 229 8.13 6.96 -3.61
CA CYS A 229 8.04 8.38 -3.21
C CYS A 229 8.98 8.79 -2.06
N GLY A 230 10.16 8.16 -1.97
CA GLY A 230 11.15 8.43 -0.92
C GLY A 230 10.93 7.65 0.37
N TRP A 231 9.88 6.83 0.46
CA TRP A 231 9.56 6.08 1.68
C TRP A 231 10.07 4.64 1.71
N GLY A 232 10.52 4.12 0.57
CA GLY A 232 11.14 2.81 0.45
C GLY A 232 11.62 2.52 -0.96
N ASP A 233 12.27 1.37 -1.14
CA ASP A 233 12.74 0.89 -2.44
C ASP A 233 12.30 -0.57 -2.67
N ALA A 234 11.61 -0.81 -3.79
CA ALA A 234 11.26 -2.14 -4.28
C ALA A 234 12.27 -2.69 -5.31
N GLY A 235 13.34 -1.94 -5.62
CA GLY A 235 14.38 -2.34 -6.58
C GLY A 235 15.28 -3.48 -6.07
N SER A 236 15.21 -3.83 -4.80
CA SER A 236 15.90 -4.98 -4.20
C SER A 236 15.09 -5.57 -3.04
N THR A 237 15.53 -6.70 -2.47
CA THR A 237 14.84 -7.28 -1.31
C THR A 237 15.16 -6.57 0.02
N GLN A 238 16.11 -5.62 0.04
CA GLN A 238 16.72 -5.13 1.28
C GLN A 238 15.73 -4.43 2.22
N TRP A 239 14.87 -3.57 1.68
CA TRP A 239 13.84 -2.89 2.47
C TRP A 239 12.83 -3.88 3.05
N TYR A 240 12.36 -4.82 2.24
CA TYR A 240 11.45 -5.87 2.70
C TYR A 240 12.10 -6.77 3.76
N ASP A 241 13.37 -7.14 3.55
CA ASP A 241 14.16 -7.92 4.48
C ASP A 241 14.32 -7.20 5.83
N ALA A 242 14.54 -5.88 5.82
CA ALA A 242 14.64 -5.06 7.03
C ALA A 242 13.31 -4.98 7.81
N ILE A 243 12.18 -4.84 7.10
CA ILE A 243 10.84 -4.87 7.71
C ILE A 243 10.58 -6.23 8.38
N VAL A 244 10.86 -7.35 7.69
CA VAL A 244 10.70 -8.68 8.29
C VAL A 244 11.65 -8.89 9.47
N ALA A 245 12.90 -8.43 9.35
CA ALA A 245 13.90 -8.47 10.42
C ALA A 245 13.46 -7.69 11.67
N ALA A 246 12.76 -6.57 11.49
CA ALA A 246 12.15 -5.77 12.56
C ALA A 246 11.04 -6.53 13.31
N GLY A 247 10.48 -7.59 12.71
CA GLY A 247 9.53 -8.51 13.36
C GLY A 247 8.18 -8.59 12.67
N TRP A 248 7.99 -7.93 11.54
CA TRP A 248 6.77 -8.03 10.74
C TRP A 248 6.68 -9.38 10.04
N LYS A 249 5.50 -9.99 10.07
CA LYS A 249 5.25 -11.26 9.37
C LYS A 249 5.19 -11.01 7.85
N PRO A 250 5.93 -11.75 7.00
CA PRO A 250 5.93 -11.54 5.56
C PRO A 250 4.52 -11.57 4.96
N GLU A 251 3.64 -12.44 5.43
CA GLU A 251 2.29 -12.57 4.89
C GLU A 251 1.39 -11.35 5.17
N ARG A 252 1.80 -10.47 6.09
CA ARG A 252 1.13 -9.23 6.46
C ARG A 252 1.71 -8.01 5.75
N VAL A 253 2.82 -8.13 5.03
CA VAL A 253 3.46 -7.02 4.32
C VAL A 253 3.32 -7.26 2.82
N VAL A 254 2.47 -6.47 2.17
CA VAL A 254 2.37 -6.37 0.73
C VAL A 254 3.33 -5.29 0.25
N MET A 255 4.17 -5.62 -0.74
CA MET A 255 5.14 -4.69 -1.30
C MET A 255 4.44 -3.79 -2.33
N GLY A 256 4.18 -2.55 -1.95
CA GLY A 256 3.56 -1.55 -2.80
C GLY A 256 4.54 -0.84 -3.71
N VAL A 257 4.18 -0.71 -4.98
CA VAL A 257 4.99 -0.07 -6.02
C VAL A 257 4.14 0.93 -6.81
N VAL A 258 4.77 1.96 -7.36
CA VAL A 258 4.17 2.73 -8.45
C VAL A 258 4.27 1.93 -9.74
N THR A 259 3.19 1.89 -10.52
CA THR A 259 3.07 1.06 -11.73
C THR A 259 3.55 1.77 -13.00
N ASN A 260 3.72 3.09 -12.91
CA ASN A 260 4.18 3.98 -13.95
C ASN A 260 5.03 5.08 -13.29
N PRO A 261 6.17 5.50 -13.86
CA PRO A 261 6.96 6.61 -13.31
C PRO A 261 6.18 7.93 -13.19
N GLY A 262 5.11 8.12 -13.96
CA GLY A 262 4.20 9.26 -13.82
C GLY A 262 3.34 9.25 -12.55
N ASN A 263 3.20 8.12 -11.86
CA ASN A 263 2.39 8.01 -10.64
C ASN A 263 3.18 8.34 -9.36
N GLY A 264 4.49 8.53 -9.46
CA GLY A 264 5.37 8.86 -8.34
C GLY A 264 6.81 8.40 -8.55
N ALA A 265 7.74 8.92 -7.76
CA ALA A 265 9.13 8.50 -7.80
C ALA A 265 9.35 7.09 -7.25
N GLY A 266 10.48 6.50 -7.65
CA GLY A 266 10.85 5.16 -7.21
C GLY A 266 10.21 4.04 -8.02
N HIS A 267 9.71 4.34 -9.23
CA HIS A 267 9.31 3.29 -10.18
C HIS A 267 10.44 2.29 -10.40
N VAL A 268 10.05 1.02 -10.37
CA VAL A 268 10.90 -0.13 -10.61
C VAL A 268 10.38 -0.81 -11.87
N ALA A 269 11.21 -0.85 -12.91
CA ALA A 269 10.87 -1.52 -14.15
C ALA A 269 10.36 -2.95 -13.90
N ILE A 270 9.32 -3.35 -14.63
CA ILE A 270 8.61 -4.63 -14.47
C ILE A 270 9.55 -5.83 -14.58
N SER A 271 10.61 -5.73 -15.38
CA SER A 271 11.67 -6.74 -15.49
C SER A 271 12.34 -7.00 -14.13
N ARG A 272 12.82 -5.92 -13.50
CA ARG A 272 13.47 -5.97 -12.19
C ARG A 272 12.48 -6.35 -11.09
N LEU A 273 11.27 -5.81 -11.12
CA LEU A 273 10.25 -6.10 -10.12
C LEU A 273 9.90 -7.60 -10.10
N ARG A 274 9.80 -8.24 -11.27
CA ARG A 274 9.57 -9.69 -11.39
C ARG A 274 10.69 -10.50 -10.74
N ASP A 275 11.96 -10.11 -10.92
CA ASP A 275 13.10 -10.78 -10.28
C ASP A 275 13.04 -10.65 -8.75
N VAL A 276 12.77 -9.44 -8.25
CA VAL A 276 12.63 -9.18 -6.80
C VAL A 276 11.47 -10.01 -6.22
N CYS A 277 10.33 -10.06 -6.90
CA CYS A 277 9.18 -10.87 -6.50
C CYS A 277 9.51 -12.37 -6.44
N ALA A 278 10.25 -12.89 -7.44
CA ALA A 278 10.69 -14.28 -7.45
C ALA A 278 11.62 -14.59 -6.26
N LEU A 279 12.56 -13.69 -5.96
CA LEU A 279 13.45 -13.79 -4.81
C LEU A 279 12.67 -13.79 -3.49
N LEU A 280 11.75 -12.84 -3.29
CA LEU A 280 10.94 -12.75 -2.06
C LEU A 280 10.04 -13.98 -1.88
N ARG A 281 9.37 -14.41 -2.97
CA ARG A 281 8.50 -15.59 -2.95
C ARG A 281 9.28 -16.84 -2.54
N GLU A 282 10.47 -17.07 -3.10
CA GLU A 282 11.32 -18.21 -2.76
C GLU A 282 11.92 -18.10 -1.35
N LYS A 283 12.41 -16.91 -0.96
CA LYS A 283 13.04 -16.64 0.35
C LYS A 283 12.09 -16.90 1.50
N TYR A 284 10.83 -16.45 1.38
CA TYR A 284 9.85 -16.51 2.45
C TYR A 284 8.91 -17.70 2.38
N LYS A 285 9.01 -18.60 1.39
CA LYS A 285 8.05 -19.72 1.21
C LYS A 285 7.85 -20.65 2.43
N LYS A 286 8.82 -20.69 3.35
CA LYS A 286 8.77 -21.48 4.60
C LYS A 286 8.60 -20.62 5.86
N VAL A 287 8.28 -19.35 5.72
CA VAL A 287 8.14 -18.37 6.81
C VAL A 287 6.69 -17.91 6.88
N GLY A 288 6.00 -18.23 7.98
CA GLY A 288 4.58 -17.88 8.13
C GLY A 288 3.74 -18.45 6.98
N LYS A 289 2.95 -17.58 6.33
CA LYS A 289 2.20 -17.91 5.10
C LYS A 289 2.92 -17.47 3.82
N GLY A 290 4.18 -17.07 3.92
CA GLY A 290 5.01 -16.64 2.80
C GLY A 290 4.90 -15.15 2.48
N PHE A 291 5.53 -14.76 1.38
CA PHE A 291 5.53 -13.38 0.88
C PHE A 291 4.10 -12.84 0.69
N GLY A 292 3.81 -11.67 1.28
CA GLY A 292 2.44 -11.12 1.34
C GLY A 292 1.84 -10.74 -0.01
N GLY A 293 2.67 -10.39 -1.00
CA GLY A 293 2.23 -10.02 -2.35
C GLY A 293 2.74 -8.66 -2.80
N VAL A 294 2.18 -8.19 -3.91
CA VAL A 294 2.43 -6.86 -4.49
C VAL A 294 1.11 -6.12 -4.66
N MET A 295 1.13 -4.81 -4.37
CA MET A 295 0.10 -3.89 -4.82
C MET A 295 0.70 -2.87 -5.80
N GLY A 296 -0.06 -2.45 -6.79
CA GLY A 296 0.33 -1.43 -7.76
C GLY A 296 -0.52 -0.16 -7.66
N TRP A 297 0.15 0.99 -7.49
CA TRP A 297 -0.40 2.35 -7.58
C TRP A 297 -0.06 3.00 -8.94
N GLU A 298 -0.97 3.10 -9.90
CA GLU A 298 -2.32 2.55 -9.95
C GLU A 298 -2.61 1.93 -11.33
N TYR A 299 -3.84 1.46 -11.58
CA TYR A 299 -4.15 0.58 -12.72
C TYR A 299 -4.13 1.27 -14.09
N PHE A 300 -4.69 2.48 -14.23
CA PHE A 300 -5.09 3.00 -15.55
C PHE A 300 -3.95 3.15 -16.57
N ASN A 301 -2.73 3.41 -16.11
CA ASN A 301 -1.52 3.58 -16.93
C ASN A 301 -0.40 2.59 -16.56
N CYS A 302 -0.73 1.49 -15.86
CA CYS A 302 0.30 0.56 -15.40
C CYS A 302 1.06 -0.06 -16.58
N GLY A 303 2.39 -0.01 -16.52
CA GLY A 303 3.27 -0.48 -17.58
C GLY A 303 3.32 0.38 -18.84
N ASP A 304 2.61 1.52 -18.89
CA ASP A 304 2.68 2.48 -20.01
C ASP A 304 3.93 3.37 -19.94
N CYS A 305 5.09 2.72 -20.03
CA CYS A 305 6.40 3.36 -20.17
C CYS A 305 7.34 2.47 -20.99
N ASP A 306 8.30 3.08 -21.69
CA ASP A 306 9.11 2.42 -22.71
C ASP A 306 9.74 1.09 -22.24
N ASP A 307 10.41 1.10 -21.09
CA ASP A 307 11.07 -0.09 -20.53
C ASP A 307 10.09 -1.23 -20.24
N ASP A 308 8.91 -0.90 -19.69
CA ASP A 308 7.90 -1.89 -19.33
C ASP A 308 7.18 -2.44 -20.57
N ILE A 309 6.87 -1.58 -21.55
CA ILE A 309 6.27 -1.99 -22.84
C ILE A 309 7.20 -2.95 -23.57
N VAL A 310 8.49 -2.59 -23.67
CA VAL A 310 9.50 -3.43 -24.33
C VAL A 310 9.59 -4.78 -23.63
N HIS A 311 9.71 -4.81 -22.30
CA HIS A 311 9.84 -6.06 -21.57
C HIS A 311 8.59 -6.94 -21.66
N VAL A 312 7.40 -6.35 -21.50
CA VAL A 312 6.12 -7.08 -21.57
C VAL A 312 5.90 -7.67 -22.96
N SER A 313 6.27 -6.96 -24.04
CA SER A 313 6.16 -7.48 -25.41
C SER A 313 7.03 -8.70 -25.70
N GLN A 314 8.10 -8.90 -24.92
CA GLN A 314 8.98 -10.07 -25.01
C GLN A 314 8.42 -11.28 -24.24
N LEU A 315 7.41 -11.07 -23.40
CA LEU A 315 6.71 -12.14 -22.71
C LEU A 315 5.59 -12.64 -23.62
N GLU A 316 5.46 -13.94 -23.78
CA GLU A 316 4.32 -14.55 -24.48
C GLU A 316 3.05 -14.43 -23.63
N LEU A 317 2.60 -13.21 -23.37
CA LEU A 317 1.38 -12.83 -22.66
C LEU A 317 0.35 -12.54 -23.74
N ASN A 318 -0.74 -13.30 -23.79
CA ASN A 318 -1.84 -13.03 -24.71
C ASN A 318 -2.70 -11.88 -24.15
N ASN A 319 -2.08 -10.74 -23.83
CA ASN A 319 -2.74 -9.60 -23.22
C ASN A 319 -3.30 -8.62 -24.27
N GLU A 320 -4.53 -8.19 -24.05
CA GLU A 320 -5.23 -7.25 -24.93
C GLU A 320 -4.85 -5.78 -24.68
N THR A 321 -4.37 -5.46 -23.47
CA THR A 321 -4.01 -4.10 -23.06
C THR A 321 -2.65 -4.06 -22.37
N VAL A 322 -1.98 -2.91 -22.39
CA VAL A 322 -0.70 -2.69 -21.69
C VAL A 322 -0.85 -2.96 -20.19
N GLN A 323 -1.95 -2.48 -19.62
CA GLN A 323 -2.28 -2.61 -18.21
C GLN A 323 -2.42 -4.08 -17.80
N ALA A 324 -3.21 -4.85 -18.56
CA ALA A 324 -3.35 -6.28 -18.32
C ALA A 324 -2.02 -7.02 -18.50
N GLY A 325 -1.18 -6.58 -19.43
CA GLY A 325 0.17 -7.10 -19.64
C GLY A 325 1.06 -6.94 -18.41
N TRP A 326 1.12 -5.76 -17.81
CA TRP A 326 1.88 -5.50 -16.59
C TRP A 326 1.43 -6.39 -15.43
N VAL A 327 0.11 -6.46 -15.20
CA VAL A 327 -0.47 -7.30 -14.12
C VAL A 327 -0.21 -8.78 -14.38
N ALA A 328 -0.41 -9.26 -15.61
CA ALA A 328 -0.15 -10.66 -15.97
C ALA A 328 1.34 -11.03 -15.85
N ALA A 329 2.25 -10.10 -16.14
CA ALA A 329 3.69 -10.29 -16.00
C ALA A 329 4.08 -10.59 -14.53
N LEU A 330 3.48 -9.88 -13.57
CA LEU A 330 3.62 -10.19 -12.13
C LEU A 330 2.85 -11.45 -11.73
N GLY A 331 1.65 -11.65 -12.29
CA GLY A 331 0.84 -12.86 -12.08
C GLY A 331 1.62 -14.14 -12.36
N ARG A 332 2.44 -14.14 -13.43
CA ARG A 332 3.33 -15.27 -13.78
C ARG A 332 4.42 -15.57 -12.76
N ILE A 333 4.69 -14.66 -11.83
CA ILE A 333 5.67 -14.85 -10.75
C ILE A 333 4.97 -15.11 -9.42
N LEU A 334 3.91 -14.36 -9.12
CA LEU A 334 3.25 -14.38 -7.82
C LEU A 334 2.19 -15.48 -7.72
N ARG A 335 1.51 -15.79 -8.82
CA ARG A 335 0.25 -16.53 -8.81
C ARG A 335 0.35 -17.90 -9.46
N VAL A 336 1.45 -18.27 -10.09
CA VAL A 336 1.63 -19.62 -10.65
C VAL A 336 1.84 -20.67 -9.56
N GLU A 337 1.32 -21.89 -9.74
CA GLU A 337 1.55 -23.00 -8.79
C GLU A 337 3.04 -23.34 -8.65
N GLU A 338 3.77 -23.31 -9.77
CA GLU A 338 5.20 -23.61 -9.84
C GLU A 338 6.02 -22.36 -10.24
N PRO A 339 6.41 -21.51 -9.27
CA PRO A 339 7.22 -20.33 -9.57
C PRO A 339 8.66 -20.69 -9.94
N PRO A 340 9.38 -19.75 -10.58
CA PRO A 340 10.83 -19.76 -10.61
C PRO A 340 11.42 -19.91 -9.20
N ARG A 341 12.49 -20.68 -9.07
CA ARG A 341 13.20 -20.93 -7.80
C ARG A 341 14.61 -20.33 -7.88
N PRO A 342 14.75 -18.99 -7.87
CA PRO A 342 16.06 -18.37 -7.90
C PRO A 342 16.86 -18.74 -6.64
N GLN A 343 18.18 -18.71 -6.74
CA GLN A 343 19.01 -18.83 -5.54
C GLN A 343 18.79 -17.59 -4.67
N THR A 344 18.52 -17.82 -3.39
CA THR A 344 18.31 -16.77 -2.39
C THR A 344 19.00 -17.12 -1.09
N TRP A 345 19.36 -16.08 -0.34
CA TRP A 345 19.83 -16.19 1.03
C TRP A 345 18.69 -16.55 1.98
N ARG A 346 19.05 -16.97 3.20
CA ARG A 346 18.06 -17.26 4.25
C ARG A 346 17.33 -15.97 4.65
N ALA A 347 16.04 -16.10 4.94
CA ALA A 347 15.26 -15.02 5.53
C ALA A 347 15.92 -14.52 6.83
N PRO A 348 16.00 -13.21 7.07
CA PRO A 348 16.63 -12.61 8.25
C PRO A 348 15.76 -12.76 9.49
N LEU A 349 15.55 -14.01 9.94
CA LEU A 349 14.78 -14.35 11.12
C LEU A 349 15.68 -14.44 12.35
N ASN A 350 15.13 -14.16 13.53
CA ASN A 350 15.84 -14.23 14.82
C ASN A 350 17.12 -13.37 14.87
N VAL A 351 17.12 -12.24 14.16
CA VAL A 351 18.21 -11.27 14.20
C VAL A 351 18.15 -10.43 15.48
N THR A 352 19.31 -9.98 15.96
CA THR A 352 19.43 -9.08 17.12
C THR A 352 18.99 -7.67 16.77
N ALA A 353 18.68 -6.85 17.79
CA ALA A 353 18.35 -5.43 17.58
C ALA A 353 19.47 -4.66 16.88
N GLU A 354 20.74 -4.97 17.19
CA GLU A 354 21.88 -4.35 16.51
C GLU A 354 21.99 -4.79 15.05
N GLN A 355 21.73 -6.05 14.72
CA GLN A 355 21.69 -6.49 13.33
C GLN A 355 20.56 -5.80 12.54
N VAL A 356 19.38 -5.62 13.12
CA VAL A 356 18.29 -4.84 12.50
C VAL A 356 18.77 -3.41 12.26
N ARG A 357 19.37 -2.77 13.28
CA ARG A 357 19.93 -1.41 13.15
C ARG A 357 20.94 -1.31 12.00
N GLN A 358 21.85 -2.28 11.87
CA GLN A 358 22.83 -2.31 10.78
C GLN A 358 22.17 -2.51 9.41
N MET A 359 21.15 -3.37 9.31
CA MET A 359 20.39 -3.52 8.07
C MET A 359 19.73 -2.20 7.67
N VAL A 360 19.07 -1.53 8.63
CA VAL A 360 18.38 -0.26 8.39
C VAL A 360 19.35 0.86 8.02
N THR A 361 20.49 0.96 8.71
CA THR A 361 21.52 1.97 8.44
C THR A 361 22.13 1.84 7.04
N ASN A 362 22.15 0.62 6.49
CA ASN A 362 22.72 0.32 5.18
C ASN A 362 21.66 0.17 4.08
N LEU A 363 20.40 0.57 4.34
CA LEU A 363 19.37 0.53 3.31
C LEU A 363 19.73 1.44 2.14
N PRO A 364 19.46 1.02 0.88
CA PRO A 364 19.59 1.92 -0.25
C PRO A 364 18.64 3.10 -0.07
N GLN A 365 19.12 4.30 -0.37
CA GLN A 365 18.29 5.50 -0.31
C GLN A 365 17.09 5.34 -1.24
N ALA A 366 15.89 5.55 -0.69
CA ALA A 366 14.66 5.56 -1.47
C ALA A 366 14.67 6.77 -2.42
N ARG A 367 14.28 6.56 -3.68
CA ARG A 367 14.25 7.62 -4.69
C ARG A 367 13.05 8.55 -4.43
N ALA A 368 13.29 9.85 -4.47
CA ALA A 368 12.28 10.90 -4.40
C ALA A 368 12.15 11.63 -5.74
N SER A 369 11.00 12.27 -5.99
CA SER A 369 10.68 12.93 -7.27
C SER A 369 11.44 14.24 -7.47
N TRP A 370 11.91 14.84 -6.39
CA TRP A 370 12.34 16.23 -6.38
C TRP A 370 13.87 16.33 -6.43
N PRO A 371 14.43 17.27 -7.23
CA PRO A 371 15.86 17.54 -7.21
C PRO A 371 16.31 17.85 -5.78
N GLU A 372 17.49 17.36 -5.40
CA GLU A 372 18.03 17.59 -4.05
C GLU A 372 18.09 19.09 -3.71
N GLN A 373 18.31 19.96 -4.70
CA GLN A 373 18.27 21.41 -4.52
C GLN A 373 16.92 21.93 -4.00
N GLU A 374 15.80 21.39 -4.50
CA GLU A 374 14.45 21.79 -4.07
C GLU A 374 14.16 21.27 -2.66
N VAL A 375 14.57 20.02 -2.37
CA VAL A 375 14.46 19.45 -1.02
C VAL A 375 15.27 20.28 -0.02
N GLN A 376 16.50 20.68 -0.40
CA GLN A 376 17.38 21.48 0.45
C GLN A 376 16.83 22.88 0.76
N LYS A 377 15.99 23.47 -0.12
CA LYS A 377 15.32 24.74 0.19
C LYS A 377 14.46 24.62 1.45
N LEU A 378 13.78 23.49 1.65
CA LEU A 378 12.97 23.24 2.84
C LEU A 378 13.84 22.79 4.03
N VAL A 379 14.87 21.97 3.78
CA VAL A 379 15.79 21.52 4.86
C VAL A 379 16.53 22.70 5.51
N VAL A 380 16.93 23.70 4.72
CA VAL A 380 17.57 24.93 5.25
C VAL A 380 16.63 25.74 6.13
N LEU A 381 15.30 25.60 5.94
CA LEU A 381 14.29 26.20 6.83
C LEU A 381 14.12 25.44 8.16
N GLY A 382 14.83 24.33 8.35
CA GLY A 382 14.86 23.54 9.59
C GLY A 382 14.03 22.27 9.55
N PHE A 383 13.38 21.96 8.43
CA PHE A 383 12.58 20.73 8.27
C PHE A 383 13.45 19.51 7.99
N ALA A 384 13.03 18.33 8.43
CA ALA A 384 13.74 17.09 8.12
C ALA A 384 13.65 16.77 6.62
N HIS A 385 14.66 16.11 6.05
CA HIS A 385 14.73 15.79 4.61
C HIS A 385 13.52 15.02 4.10
N ASN A 386 13.03 14.07 4.90
CA ASN A 386 11.82 13.29 4.61
C ASN A 386 10.54 14.13 4.72
N GLU A 387 10.45 15.11 5.63
CA GLU A 387 9.31 16.03 5.74
C GLU A 387 9.26 16.95 4.53
N ALA A 388 10.42 17.44 4.10
CA ALA A 388 10.57 18.20 2.86
C ALA A 388 10.10 17.41 1.64
N ILE A 389 10.54 16.15 1.49
CA ILE A 389 10.08 15.28 0.39
C ILE A 389 8.57 15.03 0.49
N ALA A 390 8.04 14.75 1.68
CA ALA A 390 6.62 14.51 1.89
C ALA A 390 5.77 15.73 1.49
N ALA A 391 6.19 16.92 1.92
CA ALA A 391 5.51 18.16 1.60
C ALA A 391 5.60 18.48 0.11
N LEU A 392 6.75 18.25 -0.53
CA LEU A 392 6.88 18.41 -1.98
C LEU A 392 6.04 17.39 -2.75
N ASN A 393 5.96 16.14 -2.29
CA ASN A 393 5.06 15.15 -2.88
C ASN A 393 3.59 15.60 -2.79
N ALA A 394 3.17 16.13 -1.64
CA ALA A 394 1.81 16.60 -1.40
C ALA A 394 1.45 17.90 -2.16
N THR A 395 2.44 18.63 -2.66
CA THR A 395 2.27 19.94 -3.32
C THR A 395 2.72 19.95 -4.77
N GLU A 396 2.93 18.77 -5.35
CA GLU A 396 3.42 18.63 -6.72
C GLU A 396 4.70 19.44 -6.97
N GLY A 397 5.57 19.52 -5.95
CA GLY A 397 6.87 20.17 -6.03
C GLY A 397 6.85 21.67 -5.80
N ASN A 398 5.70 22.25 -5.45
CA ASN A 398 5.62 23.66 -5.12
C ASN A 398 6.25 23.93 -3.74
N VAL A 399 7.51 24.41 -3.74
CA VAL A 399 8.28 24.68 -2.52
C VAL A 399 7.59 25.67 -1.58
N GLU A 400 6.92 26.69 -2.10
CA GLU A 400 6.24 27.69 -1.27
C GLU A 400 5.03 27.08 -0.55
N LEU A 401 4.21 26.32 -1.28
CA LEU A 401 3.10 25.58 -0.67
C LEU A 401 3.62 24.52 0.31
N ALA A 402 4.69 23.81 -0.04
CA ALA A 402 5.31 22.80 0.80
C ALA A 402 5.80 23.41 2.12
N ALA A 403 6.48 24.56 2.05
CA ALA A 403 6.89 25.30 3.23
C ALA A 403 5.69 25.74 4.07
N GLY A 404 4.63 26.27 3.43
CA GLY A 404 3.38 26.63 4.11
C GLY A 404 2.76 25.46 4.87
N PHE A 405 2.59 24.30 4.20
CA PHE A 405 2.09 23.07 4.83
C PHE A 405 2.95 22.61 6.01
N LEU A 406 4.28 22.71 5.90
CA LEU A 406 5.17 22.32 6.98
C LEU A 406 5.06 23.29 8.16
N PHE A 407 5.03 24.61 7.93
CA PHE A 407 4.88 25.60 9.00
C PHE A 407 3.55 25.52 9.73
N GLU A 408 2.45 25.15 9.06
CA GLU A 408 1.15 24.94 9.71
C GLU A 408 1.15 23.74 10.69
N GLN A 409 2.07 22.77 10.51
CA GLN A 409 2.19 21.59 11.35
C GLN A 409 3.05 21.80 12.61
N TYR A 410 3.81 22.88 12.70
CA TYR A 410 4.53 23.25 13.92
C TYR A 410 3.74 24.31 14.70
N PRO A 411 3.43 24.09 15.99
CA PRO A 411 2.88 25.17 16.81
C PRO A 411 3.90 26.32 16.89
N GLN A 412 3.43 27.56 16.70
CA GLN A 412 4.23 28.77 16.90
C GLN A 412 4.73 28.92 18.33
#